data_AF-A0A973D700-F1
#
_entry.id   AF-A0A973D700-F1
#
_cell.length_a   1.000
_cell.length_b   1.000
_cell.length_c   1.000
_cell.angle_alpha   90.00
_cell.angle_beta   90.00
_cell.angle_gamma   90.00
#
_symmetry.space_group_name_H-M   'P 1'
#
loop_
_entity.id
_entity.type
_entity.pdbx_description
1 polymer ?
#
loop_
_entity_poly.entity_id
_entity_poly.type
_entity_poly.pdbx_seq_one_letter_code
_entity_poly.pdbx_strand_id
1 'polypeptide(L)'
;MMDKRQDARERILALERIRAVETELVQHSTALIRRLEQDLGQHLGTELPAPLLQLLNRGEQWWRPELSGYAIDDPRAFPIVFEVVQAIELESQSEWQPDPRRQQGVGYQDLVPPLRKLLDKRTQLAQIAGVN
;
A
#
# COMPACT_ATOMS: atom_id res chain seq x y z
N MET A 1 5.18 -29.87 25.92
CA MET A 1 4.15 -30.19 24.90
C MET A 1 3.20 -29.00 24.91
N MET A 2 3.35 -28.04 23.98
CA MET A 2 2.47 -26.86 23.92
C MET A 2 1.04 -27.33 23.63
N ASP A 3 0.09 -26.77 24.36
CA ASP A 3 -1.30 -27.25 24.38
C ASP A 3 -1.97 -26.86 23.06
N LYS A 4 -2.38 -27.84 22.25
CA LYS A 4 -3.01 -27.64 20.93
C LYS A 4 -4.20 -26.67 20.96
N ARG A 5 -4.85 -26.51 22.13
CA ARG A 5 -5.92 -25.53 22.35
C ARG A 5 -5.43 -24.08 22.40
N GLN A 6 -4.23 -23.85 22.91
CA GLN A 6 -3.60 -22.53 22.95
C GLN A 6 -3.20 -22.09 21.54
N ASP A 7 -2.55 -22.97 20.78
CA ASP A 7 -2.20 -22.73 19.37
C ASP A 7 -3.44 -22.41 18.51
N ALA A 8 -4.54 -23.14 18.71
CA ALA A 8 -5.79 -22.89 17.96
C ALA A 8 -6.41 -21.53 18.29
N ARG A 9 -6.38 -21.11 19.57
CA ARG A 9 -6.87 -19.79 20.00
C ARG A 9 -6.03 -18.66 19.42
N GLU A 10 -4.71 -18.81 19.43
CA GLU A 10 -3.78 -17.82 18.87
C GLU A 10 -3.99 -17.64 17.36
N ARG A 11 -4.24 -18.72 16.61
CA ARG A 11 -4.58 -18.64 15.18
C ARG A 11 -5.89 -17.92 14.92
N ILE A 12 -6.95 -18.22 15.69
CA ILE A 12 -8.25 -17.55 15.54
C ILE A 12 -8.12 -16.05 15.84
N LEU A 13 -7.44 -15.70 16.93
CA LEU A 13 -7.19 -14.30 17.30
C LEU A 13 -6.39 -13.57 16.21
N ALA A 14 -5.41 -14.24 15.60
CA ALA A 14 -4.63 -13.67 14.51
C ALA A 14 -5.51 -13.39 13.27
N LEU A 15 -6.40 -14.31 12.89
CA LEU A 15 -7.35 -14.09 11.78
C LEU A 15 -8.32 -12.93 12.05
N GLU A 16 -8.80 -12.77 13.28
CA GLU A 16 -9.64 -11.62 13.65
C GLU A 16 -8.87 -10.30 13.56
N ARG A 17 -7.60 -10.30 13.99
CA ARG A 17 -6.73 -9.12 13.89
C ARG A 17 -6.37 -8.78 12.44
N ILE A 18 -6.25 -9.76 11.55
CA ILE A 18 -6.03 -9.53 10.12
C ILE A 18 -7.17 -8.68 9.55
N ARG A 19 -8.43 -9.02 9.83
CA ARG A 19 -9.60 -8.25 9.37
C ARG A 19 -9.59 -6.79 9.84
N ALA A 20 -9.16 -6.55 11.07
CA ALA A 20 -9.01 -5.18 11.59
C ALA A 20 -7.93 -4.41 10.81
N VAL A 21 -6.78 -5.06 10.57
CA VAL A 21 -5.68 -4.48 9.80
C VAL A 21 -6.09 -4.21 8.34
N GLU A 22 -6.85 -5.10 7.70
CA GLU A 22 -7.40 -4.88 6.35
C GLU A 22 -8.29 -3.64 6.29
N THR A 23 -9.14 -3.44 7.31
CA THR A 23 -10.00 -2.26 7.40
C THR A 23 -9.16 -0.98 7.51
N GLU A 24 -8.14 -0.99 8.36
CA GLU A 24 -7.20 0.14 8.50
C GLU A 24 -6.43 0.38 7.19
N LEU A 25 -5.98 -0.67 6.51
CA LEU A 25 -5.27 -0.57 5.22
C LEU A 25 -6.13 0.14 4.16
N VAL A 26 -7.41 -0.21 4.04
CA VAL A 26 -8.34 0.44 3.10
C VAL A 26 -8.54 1.93 3.44
N GLN A 27 -8.66 2.26 4.72
CA GLN A 27 -8.83 3.64 5.16
C GLN A 27 -7.60 4.49 4.84
N HIS A 28 -6.40 3.98 5.15
CA HIS A 28 -5.14 4.67 4.91
C HIS A 28 -4.77 4.72 3.42
N SER A 29 -5.09 3.67 2.64
CA SER A 29 -4.77 3.62 1.22
C SER A 29 -5.57 4.64 0.43
N THR A 30 -6.80 4.95 0.83
CA THR A 30 -7.65 5.95 0.18
C THR A 30 -6.95 7.31 0.07
N ALA A 31 -6.29 7.76 1.14
CA ALA A 31 -5.59 9.04 1.14
C ALA A 31 -4.34 9.01 0.25
N LEU A 32 -3.61 7.89 0.23
CA LEU A 32 -2.47 7.68 -0.66
C LEU A 32 -2.90 7.64 -2.13
N ILE A 33 -3.96 6.90 -2.47
CA ILE A 33 -4.48 6.77 -3.84
C ILE A 33 -4.89 8.14 -4.37
N ARG A 34 -5.62 8.94 -3.60
CA ARG A 34 -6.02 10.30 -4.02
C ARG A 34 -4.82 11.20 -4.30
N ARG A 35 -3.78 11.11 -3.45
CA ARG A 35 -2.55 11.87 -3.66
C ARG A 35 -1.81 11.41 -4.92
N LEU A 36 -1.73 10.11 -5.15
CA LEU A 36 -1.13 9.52 -6.36
C LEU A 36 -1.91 9.92 -7.61
N GLU A 37 -3.24 9.85 -7.59
CA GLU A 37 -4.09 10.27 -8.72
C GLU A 37 -3.83 11.73 -9.12
N GLN A 38 -3.70 12.62 -8.14
CA GLN A 38 -3.38 14.03 -8.38
C GLN A 38 -1.96 14.22 -8.94
N ASP A 39 -0.95 13.64 -8.29
CA ASP A 39 0.46 13.86 -8.66
C ASP A 39 0.79 13.20 -10.01
N LEU A 40 0.26 12.01 -10.26
CA LEU A 40 0.46 11.28 -11.51
C LEU A 40 -0.34 11.89 -12.66
N GLY A 41 -1.55 12.40 -12.38
CA GLY A 41 -2.32 13.14 -13.38
C GLY A 41 -1.63 14.45 -13.77
N GLN A 42 -1.08 15.18 -12.79
CA GLN A 42 -0.26 16.37 -13.07
C GLN A 42 0.98 16.04 -13.91
N HIS A 43 1.65 14.91 -13.63
CA HIS A 43 2.80 14.45 -14.40
C HIS A 43 2.44 14.11 -15.85
N LEU A 44 1.31 13.42 -16.07
CA LEU A 44 0.79 13.10 -17.40
C LEU A 44 0.24 14.34 -18.15
N GLY A 45 -0.08 15.42 -17.43
CA GLY A 45 -0.80 16.57 -17.97
C GLY A 45 -2.28 16.31 -18.23
N THR A 46 -2.83 15.21 -17.73
CA THR A 46 -4.23 14.77 -17.90
C THR A 46 -4.66 13.91 -16.71
N GLU A 47 -5.93 13.52 -16.64
CA GLU A 47 -6.41 12.57 -15.64
C GLU A 47 -5.74 11.20 -15.79
N LEU A 48 -5.53 10.51 -14.67
CA LEU A 48 -4.97 9.17 -14.66
C LEU A 48 -5.89 8.20 -15.43
N PRO A 49 -5.38 7.42 -16.40
CA PRO A 49 -6.19 6.46 -17.13
C PRO A 49 -6.98 5.52 -16.21
N ALA A 50 -8.27 5.33 -16.50
CA ALA A 50 -9.16 4.51 -15.68
C ALA A 50 -8.63 3.10 -15.34
N PRO A 51 -7.93 2.37 -16.25
CA PRO A 51 -7.33 1.09 -15.91
C PRO A 51 -6.26 1.18 -14.81
N LEU A 52 -5.44 2.24 -14.81
CA LEU A 52 -4.40 2.47 -13.80
C LEU A 52 -5.00 2.91 -12.47
N LEU A 53 -6.05 3.74 -12.51
CA LEU A 53 -6.79 4.10 -11.30
C LEU A 53 -7.46 2.87 -10.69
N GLN A 54 -8.09 2.00 -11.49
CA GLN A 54 -8.65 0.74 -11.01
C GLN A 54 -7.57 -0.16 -10.39
N LEU A 55 -6.37 -0.17 -10.96
CA LEU A 55 -5.23 -0.94 -10.45
C LEU A 55 -4.81 -0.45 -9.05
N LEU A 56 -4.70 0.87 -8.83
CA LEU A 56 -4.42 1.46 -7.51
C LEU A 56 -5.53 1.18 -6.48
N ASN A 57 -6.79 1.16 -6.93
CA ASN A 57 -7.95 0.90 -6.08
C ASN A 57 -8.15 -0.59 -5.77
N ARG A 58 -7.33 -1.49 -6.31
CA ARG A 58 -7.43 -2.91 -5.95
C ARG A 58 -7.03 -3.12 -4.50
N GLY A 59 -7.81 -3.96 -3.83
CA GLY A 59 -7.72 -4.21 -2.40
C GLY A 59 -6.50 -5.04 -1.97
N GLU A 60 -6.68 -5.72 -0.85
CA GLU A 60 -5.67 -6.42 -0.03
C GLU A 60 -4.56 -7.15 -0.79
N GLN A 61 -4.88 -7.84 -1.89
CA GLN A 61 -3.94 -8.66 -2.67
C GLN A 61 -2.86 -7.84 -3.41
N TRP A 62 -3.11 -6.56 -3.67
CA TRP A 62 -2.21 -5.67 -4.42
C TRP A 62 -1.39 -4.74 -3.52
N TRP A 63 -1.90 -4.41 -2.34
CA TRP A 63 -1.13 -3.78 -1.27
C TRP A 63 -0.25 -4.84 -0.61
N ARG A 64 0.82 -5.24 -1.29
CA ARG A 64 1.82 -6.20 -0.79
C ARG A 64 2.95 -5.50 -0.06
N PRO A 65 3.71 -6.23 0.79
CA PRO A 65 4.89 -5.69 1.43
C PRO A 65 5.84 -5.01 0.44
N GLU A 66 6.60 -4.06 0.96
CA GLU A 66 7.43 -3.15 0.19
C GLU A 66 8.53 -3.85 -0.62
N LEU A 67 8.81 -3.28 -1.80
CA LEU A 67 10.04 -3.50 -2.53
C LEU A 67 11.22 -2.88 -1.77
N SER A 68 12.35 -3.59 -1.78
CA SER A 68 13.58 -3.09 -1.16
C SER A 68 14.23 -1.98 -2.00
N GLY A 69 14.97 -1.08 -1.35
CA GLY A 69 15.73 -0.01 -2.02
C GLY A 69 15.03 1.34 -2.14
N TYR A 70 13.81 1.48 -1.62
CA TYR A 70 13.06 2.73 -1.60
C TYR A 70 13.15 3.46 -0.25
N ALA A 71 13.16 4.79 -0.27
CA ALA A 71 13.13 5.62 0.94
C ALA A 71 11.83 5.36 1.74
N ILE A 72 11.83 5.63 3.04
CA ILE A 72 10.71 5.28 3.96
C ILE A 72 9.36 5.90 3.57
N ASP A 73 9.41 7.05 2.92
CA ASP A 73 8.27 7.84 2.47
C ASP A 73 8.01 7.71 0.96
N ASP A 74 8.81 6.94 0.23
CA ASP A 74 8.61 6.75 -1.20
C ASP A 74 7.45 5.78 -1.45
N PRO A 75 6.37 6.22 -2.14
CA PRO A 75 5.21 5.39 -2.41
C PRO A 75 5.49 4.30 -3.45
N ARG A 76 6.55 4.42 -4.27
CA ARG A 76 6.97 3.39 -5.25
C ARG A 76 7.45 2.12 -4.59
N ALA A 77 7.68 2.14 -3.27
CA ALA A 77 7.95 0.93 -2.51
C ALA A 77 6.79 -0.07 -2.56
N PHE A 78 5.54 0.37 -2.78
CA PHE A 78 4.44 -0.56 -2.95
C PHE A 78 4.44 -1.10 -4.39
N PRO A 79 4.45 -2.43 -4.60
CA PRO A 79 4.52 -3.02 -5.95
C PRO A 79 3.47 -2.46 -6.91
N ILE A 80 2.24 -2.25 -6.41
CA ILE A 80 1.15 -1.71 -7.23
C ILE A 80 1.39 -0.28 -7.70
N VAL A 81 1.99 0.54 -6.85
CA VAL A 81 2.34 1.92 -7.18
C VAL A 81 3.50 1.92 -8.17
N PHE A 82 4.49 1.05 -7.97
CA PHE A 82 5.59 0.86 -8.91
C PHE A 82 5.09 0.48 -10.31
N GLU A 83 4.18 -0.50 -10.41
CA GLU A 83 3.59 -0.92 -11.70
C GLU A 83 2.88 0.23 -12.41
N VAL A 84 2.09 1.02 -11.68
CA VAL A 84 1.39 2.18 -12.22
C VAL A 84 2.36 3.26 -12.67
N VAL A 85 3.38 3.57 -11.86
CA VAL A 85 4.41 4.55 -12.21
C VAL A 85 5.16 4.11 -13.46
N GLN A 86 5.56 2.83 -13.57
CA GLN A 86 6.23 2.33 -14.77
C GLN A 86 5.38 2.47 -16.04
N ALA A 87 4.07 2.19 -15.95
CA ALA A 87 3.16 2.35 -17.08
C ALA A 87 3.09 3.82 -17.54
N ILE A 88 3.07 4.75 -16.59
CA ILE A 88 3.03 6.19 -16.85
C ILE A 88 4.35 6.72 -17.40
N GLU A 89 5.48 6.26 -16.88
CA GLU A 89 6.80 6.66 -17.37
C GLU A 89 7.02 6.17 -18.81
N LEU A 90 6.53 4.98 -19.14
CA LEU A 90 6.56 4.45 -20.50
C LEU A 90 5.73 5.30 -21.48
N GLU A 91 4.56 5.79 -21.03
CA GLU A 91 3.66 6.62 -21.84
C GLU A 91 4.16 8.06 -21.98
N SER A 92 4.58 8.67 -20.87
CA SER A 92 5.04 10.07 -20.82
C SER A 92 6.47 10.26 -21.30
N GLN A 93 7.25 9.18 -21.42
CA GLN A 93 8.69 9.20 -21.70
C GLN A 93 9.49 10.07 -20.70
N SER A 94 8.97 10.20 -19.47
CA SER A 94 9.52 11.05 -18.43
C SER A 94 9.43 10.35 -17.09
N GLU A 95 10.54 10.34 -16.34
CA GLU A 95 10.59 9.76 -14.99
C GLU A 95 9.74 10.58 -14.03
N TRP A 96 8.95 9.88 -13.21
CA TRP A 96 8.17 10.50 -12.16
C TRP A 96 8.93 10.46 -10.83
N GLN A 97 8.91 11.57 -10.11
CA GLN A 97 9.44 11.64 -8.76
C GLN A 97 8.32 12.09 -7.80
N PRO A 98 8.17 11.44 -6.64
CA PRO A 98 7.18 11.84 -5.65
C PRO A 98 7.48 13.25 -5.15
N ASP A 99 6.49 14.15 -5.23
CA ASP A 99 6.66 15.53 -4.76
C ASP A 99 6.75 15.55 -3.22
N PRO A 100 7.89 15.98 -2.64
CA PRO A 100 8.08 16.00 -1.19
C PRO A 100 7.18 17.02 -0.49
N ARG A 101 6.56 17.94 -1.23
CA ARG A 101 5.67 18.96 -0.65
C ARG A 101 4.38 18.34 -0.14
N ARG A 102 3.86 18.92 0.94
CA ARG A 102 2.52 18.63 1.44
C ARG A 102 1.50 19.23 0.48
N GLN A 103 0.60 18.39 -0.02
CA GLN A 103 -0.59 18.84 -0.74
C GLN A 103 -1.78 18.72 0.20
N GLN A 104 -2.57 19.79 0.29
CA GLN A 104 -3.72 19.86 1.21
C GLN A 104 -3.34 19.52 2.67
N GLY A 105 -2.11 19.85 3.09
CA GLY A 105 -1.58 19.58 4.43
C GLY A 105 -0.97 18.19 4.64
N VAL A 106 -1.03 17.31 3.64
CA VAL A 106 -0.60 15.90 3.74
C VAL A 106 0.54 15.60 2.77
N GLY A 107 1.64 15.03 3.28
CA GLY A 107 2.78 14.58 2.48
C GLY A 107 2.89 13.06 2.42
N TYR A 108 3.71 12.53 1.51
CA TYR A 108 3.97 11.08 1.45
C TYR A 108 4.58 10.53 2.75
N GLN A 109 5.36 11.34 3.46
CA GLN A 109 5.87 11.06 4.80
C GLN A 109 4.77 10.74 5.84
N ASP A 110 3.54 11.26 5.64
CA ASP A 110 2.42 11.02 6.54
C ASP A 110 1.56 9.83 6.07
N LEU A 111 1.68 9.43 4.80
CA LEU A 111 0.81 8.44 4.15
C LEU A 111 1.47 7.07 3.98
N VAL A 112 2.75 7.03 3.60
CA VAL A 112 3.47 5.80 3.26
C VAL A 112 3.87 5.00 4.51
N PRO A 113 4.49 5.59 5.56
CA PRO A 113 4.94 4.82 6.72
C PRO A 113 3.83 4.09 7.49
N PRO A 114 2.63 4.67 7.73
CA PRO A 114 1.53 3.94 8.36
C PRO A 114 1.09 2.71 7.57
N LEU A 115 1.01 2.83 6.24
CA LEU A 115 0.66 1.72 5.36
C LEU A 115 1.70 0.59 5.43
N ARG A 116 2.99 0.92 5.39
CA ARG A 116 4.07 -0.08 5.56
C ARG A 116 3.92 -0.88 6.85
N LYS A 117 3.72 -0.17 7.98
CA LYS A 117 3.53 -0.82 9.29
C LYS A 117 2.32 -1.76 9.32
N LEU A 118 1.22 -1.37 8.68
CA LEU A 118 0.02 -2.20 8.61
C LEU A 118 0.25 -3.44 7.75
N LEU A 119 0.95 -3.31 6.63
CA LEU A 119 1.30 -4.44 5.77
C LEU A 119 2.22 -5.44 6.48
N ASP A 120 3.25 -4.95 7.19
CA ASP A 120 4.13 -5.79 8.00
C ASP A 120 3.35 -6.52 9.09
N LYS A 121 2.45 -5.80 9.79
CA LYS A 121 1.58 -6.38 10.81
C LYS A 121 0.67 -7.46 10.23
N ARG A 122 0.08 -7.23 9.05
CA ARG A 122 -0.73 -8.23 8.35
C ARG A 122 0.09 -9.47 8.03
N THR A 123 1.31 -9.31 7.50
CA THR A 123 2.21 -10.43 7.19
C THR A 123 2.59 -11.22 8.44
N GLN A 124 2.89 -10.57 9.55
CA GLN A 124 3.17 -11.25 10.82
C GLN A 124 1.95 -12.02 11.35
N LEU A 125 0.76 -11.45 11.26
CA LEU A 125 -0.47 -12.12 11.69
C LEU A 125 -0.81 -13.31 10.79
N ALA A 126 -0.59 -13.18 9.47
CA ALA A 126 -0.79 -14.26 8.50
C ALA A 126 0.12 -15.46 8.81
N GLN A 127 1.39 -15.20 9.16
CA GLN A 127 2.33 -16.22 9.62
C GLN A 127 1.85 -16.92 10.91
N ILE A 128 1.34 -16.16 11.90
CA ILE A 128 0.79 -16.73 13.15
C ILE A 128 -0.45 -17.59 12.87
N ALA A 129 -1.33 -17.13 11.99
CA ALA A 129 -2.55 -17.83 11.60
C ALA A 129 -2.27 -19.07 10.72
N GLY A 130 -1.08 -19.16 10.11
CA GLY A 130 -0.71 -20.24 9.20
C GLY A 130 -1.36 -20.11 7.81
N VAL A 131 -1.65 -18.87 7.40
CA VAL A 131 -2.21 -18.54 6.08
C VAL A 131 -1.17 -17.73 5.32
N ASN A 132 -0.76 -18.20 4.15
CA ASN A 132 0.10 -17.49 3.20
C ASN A 132 -0.65 -17.36 1.87
#